data_AF-A0A1X0NDM4-F1
#
_entry.id   AF-A0A1X0NDM4-F1
#
_cell.length_a   1.000
_cell.length_b   1.000
_cell.length_c   1.000
_cell.angle_alpha   90.00
_cell.angle_beta   90.00
_cell.angle_gamma   90.00
#
_symmetry.space_group_name_H-M   'P 1'
#
loop_
_entity.id
_entity.type
_entity.pdbx_description
1 polymer ?
#
loop_
_entity_poly.entity_id
_entity_poly.type
_entity_poly.pdbx_seq_one_letter_code
_entity_poly.pdbx_strand_id
1 'polypeptide(L)'
;MTTMFIQLRRVVYLLVLLQCYACMASATNEDNGEEAPEHTETPEEKERKYNDKVVRLRNVSGMAHARYVEGRSCLNVWRDTVRASNESYARARSAAEVTDGIAVKIGLMKDKMSKSPGTFAEWDSVSNLLDEVKKTTSNIEEMIKETEKKIPSIKKVGDLCKTEHGNAVDILKELEKAHFRYEEVFDTTEEVKWKKEGKLLENSTETQKLVEKFIKEFELFRGEAQVSRVNALIQIVKAKDSIKGTAAKFNELEVVVEEEAKKAGETGNAKKVNSTLHEVKNTVEGAQNIKEPEKNTLLTTSEFNVTLRKERVKVAQEVAQEILRAQREKEERARRAAEEAQREKERVQKEREDRERKAAEEAQREKERVQKEREDRERKAAEEAQREKERVQKEREDRERKAAEEAQREKERVQKEREERERKVAEEAQREKGKEPKKATKGGDNSNGPGLVHSHLLLVLLCVLGCTLVY
;
A
#
# COMPACT_ATOMS: atom_id res chain seq x y z
N MET A 1 6.95 -73.73 25.35
CA MET A 1 6.90 -72.24 25.41
C MET A 1 6.21 -71.57 24.21
N THR A 2 5.93 -72.26 23.09
CA THR A 2 5.25 -71.66 21.92
C THR A 2 3.73 -71.48 22.08
N THR A 3 3.08 -72.24 22.97
CA THR A 3 1.62 -72.22 23.16
C THR A 3 1.09 -70.96 23.85
N MET A 4 1.81 -70.39 24.83
CA MET A 4 1.40 -69.13 25.49
C MET A 4 1.40 -67.93 24.52
N PHE A 5 2.32 -67.92 23.55
CA PHE A 5 2.40 -66.84 22.55
C PHE A 5 1.17 -66.80 21.62
N ILE A 6 0.53 -67.94 21.40
CA ILE A 6 -0.70 -68.06 20.59
C ILE A 6 -1.91 -67.51 21.37
N GLN A 7 -1.96 -67.75 22.68
CA GLN A 7 -3.03 -67.22 23.55
C GLN A 7 -2.96 -65.69 23.65
N LEU A 8 -1.77 -65.12 23.87
CA LEU A 8 -1.57 -63.65 23.91
C LEU A 8 -2.02 -62.97 22.60
N ARG A 9 -1.70 -63.54 21.44
CA ARG A 9 -2.14 -63.00 20.14
C ARG A 9 -3.67 -62.96 20.01
N ARG A 10 -4.38 -64.00 20.46
CA ARG A 10 -5.86 -64.03 20.42
C ARG A 10 -6.50 -62.95 21.29
N VAL A 11 -5.92 -62.65 22.46
CA VAL A 11 -6.41 -61.57 23.34
C VAL A 11 -6.21 -60.20 22.69
N VAL A 12 -5.08 -59.95 22.02
CA VAL A 12 -4.84 -58.69 21.30
C VAL A 12 -5.85 -58.50 20.16
N TYR A 13 -6.13 -59.53 19.35
CA TYR A 13 -7.16 -59.44 18.31
C TYR A 13 -8.57 -59.17 18.87
N LEU A 14 -8.91 -59.78 20.01
CA LEU A 14 -10.18 -59.51 20.70
C LEU A 14 -10.27 -58.06 21.21
N LEU A 15 -9.19 -57.52 21.79
CA LEU A 15 -9.14 -56.12 22.25
C LEU A 15 -9.28 -55.12 21.09
N VAL A 16 -8.59 -55.36 19.97
CA VAL A 16 -8.73 -54.52 18.76
C VAL A 16 -10.15 -54.59 18.18
N LEU A 17 -10.76 -55.78 18.15
CA LEU A 17 -12.16 -55.94 17.75
C LEU A 17 -13.11 -55.21 18.71
N LEU A 18 -12.92 -55.32 20.02
CA LEU A 18 -13.71 -54.61 21.03
C LEU A 18 -13.58 -53.10 20.91
N GLN A 19 -12.38 -52.59 20.61
CA GLN A 19 -12.15 -51.17 20.37
C GLN A 19 -12.81 -50.69 19.06
N CYS A 20 -12.77 -51.47 17.98
CA CYS A 20 -13.53 -51.18 16.76
C CYS A 20 -15.05 -51.22 17.00
N TYR A 21 -15.56 -52.17 17.78
CA TYR A 21 -16.98 -52.24 18.15
C TYR A 21 -17.40 -51.07 19.03
N ALA A 22 -16.56 -50.64 19.98
CA ALA A 22 -16.80 -49.44 20.77
C ALA A 22 -16.85 -48.19 19.88
N CYS A 23 -15.91 -48.03 18.94
CA CYS A 23 -15.94 -46.93 17.97
C CYS A 23 -17.20 -46.94 17.08
N MET A 24 -17.63 -48.11 16.58
CA MET A 24 -18.88 -48.20 15.79
C MET A 24 -20.12 -47.91 16.64
N ALA A 25 -20.20 -48.45 17.87
CA ALA A 25 -21.33 -48.20 18.77
C ALA A 25 -21.42 -46.72 19.21
N SER A 26 -20.30 -46.03 19.32
CA SER A 26 -20.26 -44.58 19.52
C SER A 26 -20.77 -43.80 18.30
N ALA A 27 -20.47 -44.26 17.07
CA ALA A 27 -20.93 -43.62 15.84
C ALA A 27 -22.43 -43.83 15.57
N THR A 28 -23.02 -44.96 15.96
CA THR A 28 -24.45 -45.25 15.73
C THR A 28 -25.42 -44.56 16.68
N ASN A 29 -24.93 -43.85 17.71
CA ASN A 29 -25.78 -43.14 18.67
C ASN A 29 -26.03 -41.67 18.32
N GLU A 30 -25.40 -41.14 17.26
CA GLU A 30 -25.58 -39.73 16.83
C GLU A 30 -26.61 -39.56 15.70
N ASP A 31 -27.16 -40.66 15.14
CA ASP A 31 -27.94 -40.64 13.88
C ASP A 31 -29.38 -41.19 14.03
N ASN A 32 -29.91 -41.23 15.25
CA ASN A 32 -31.36 -41.37 15.47
C ASN A 32 -32.02 -40.01 15.22
N GLY A 33 -32.46 -39.78 13.98
CA GLY A 33 -33.14 -38.56 13.54
C GLY A 33 -34.53 -38.34 14.15
N GLU A 34 -34.61 -38.14 15.46
CA GLU A 34 -35.48 -37.07 15.94
C GLU A 34 -34.84 -35.76 15.47
N GLU A 35 -35.46 -35.10 14.51
CA GLU A 35 -35.13 -33.72 14.15
C GLU A 35 -35.31 -32.86 15.39
N ALA A 36 -34.21 -32.65 16.14
CA ALA A 36 -34.20 -31.81 17.31
C ALA A 36 -34.80 -30.45 16.90
N PRO A 37 -35.90 -30.00 17.54
CA PRO A 37 -36.72 -28.92 17.01
C PRO A 37 -35.82 -27.72 16.75
N GLU A 38 -35.83 -27.23 15.50
CA GLU A 38 -34.89 -26.25 14.98
C GLU A 38 -34.83 -25.06 15.94
N HIS A 39 -33.83 -25.08 16.82
CA HIS A 39 -33.71 -24.14 17.92
C HIS A 39 -33.29 -22.82 17.32
N THR A 40 -34.30 -22.03 16.94
CA THR A 40 -34.20 -20.71 16.35
C THR A 40 -33.49 -19.80 17.35
N GLU A 41 -32.16 -19.77 17.24
CA GLU A 41 -31.30 -18.97 18.12
C GLU A 41 -31.84 -17.56 18.23
N THR A 42 -32.10 -17.14 19.45
CA THR A 42 -32.65 -15.81 19.69
C THR A 42 -31.64 -14.74 19.24
N PRO A 43 -32.10 -13.55 18.82
CA PRO A 43 -31.20 -12.46 18.44
C PRO A 43 -30.17 -12.13 19.53
N GLU A 44 -30.54 -12.26 20.80
CA GLU A 44 -29.66 -12.07 21.96
C GLU A 44 -28.57 -13.14 22.06
N GLU A 45 -28.88 -14.41 21.79
CA GLU A 45 -27.89 -15.49 21.76
C GLU A 45 -26.91 -15.32 20.60
N LYS A 46 -27.39 -14.92 19.42
CA LYS A 46 -26.55 -14.59 18.27
C LYS A 46 -25.61 -13.43 18.58
N GLU A 47 -26.12 -12.35 19.19
CA GLU A 47 -25.30 -11.21 19.60
C GLU A 47 -24.31 -11.58 20.72
N ARG A 48 -24.67 -12.42 21.69
CA ARG A 48 -23.75 -12.93 22.71
C ARG A 48 -22.64 -13.77 22.08
N LYS A 49 -22.96 -14.71 21.19
CA LYS A 49 -21.98 -15.52 20.46
C LYS A 49 -21.05 -14.65 19.65
N TYR A 50 -21.58 -13.67 18.91
CA TYR A 50 -20.77 -12.71 18.15
C TYR A 50 -19.78 -11.96 19.04
N ASN A 51 -20.26 -11.36 20.13
CA ASN A 51 -19.43 -10.60 21.06
C ASN A 51 -18.32 -11.46 21.68
N ASP A 52 -18.58 -12.73 22.02
CA ASP A 52 -17.55 -13.67 22.49
C ASP A 52 -16.45 -13.87 21.43
N LYS A 53 -16.83 -14.13 20.17
CA LYS A 53 -15.85 -14.32 19.09
C LYS A 53 -15.04 -13.05 18.80
N VAL A 54 -15.67 -11.86 18.82
CA VAL A 54 -15.00 -10.55 18.70
C VAL A 54 -13.98 -10.34 19.83
N VAL A 55 -14.37 -10.61 21.08
CA VAL A 55 -13.49 -10.48 22.25
C VAL A 55 -12.33 -11.49 22.17
N ARG A 56 -12.61 -12.73 21.78
CA ARG A 56 -11.59 -13.77 21.59
C ARG A 56 -10.57 -13.37 20.52
N LEU A 57 -11.01 -12.90 19.35
CA LEU A 57 -10.10 -12.43 18.29
C LEU A 57 -9.23 -11.27 18.77
N ARG A 58 -9.82 -10.27 19.44
CA ARG A 58 -9.09 -9.12 20.01
C ARG A 58 -8.02 -9.55 21.02
N ASN A 59 -8.36 -10.45 21.93
CA ASN A 59 -7.44 -10.93 22.96
C ASN A 59 -6.29 -11.75 22.34
N VAL A 60 -6.60 -12.67 21.42
CA VAL A 60 -5.58 -13.50 20.77
C VAL A 60 -4.68 -12.65 19.85
N SER A 61 -5.22 -11.66 19.13
CA SER A 61 -4.42 -10.69 18.37
C SER A 61 -3.49 -9.87 19.26
N GLY A 62 -3.95 -9.40 20.43
CA GLY A 62 -3.10 -8.71 21.40
C GLY A 62 -1.95 -9.59 21.92
N MET A 63 -2.24 -10.84 22.27
CA MET A 63 -1.22 -11.81 22.69
C MET A 63 -0.22 -12.14 21.56
N ALA A 64 -0.70 -12.33 20.32
CA ALA A 64 0.14 -12.58 19.16
C ALA A 64 1.11 -11.42 18.89
N HIS A 65 0.65 -10.17 19.02
CA HIS A 65 1.51 -9.00 18.91
C HIS A 65 2.56 -8.95 20.03
N ALA A 66 2.19 -9.24 21.27
CA ALA A 66 3.13 -9.30 22.39
C ALA A 66 4.24 -10.35 22.15
N ARG A 67 3.87 -11.58 21.75
CA ARG A 67 4.84 -12.64 21.42
C ARG A 67 5.73 -12.29 20.23
N TYR A 68 5.19 -11.59 19.22
CA TYR A 68 5.99 -11.07 18.11
C TYR A 68 7.08 -10.10 18.61
N VAL A 69 6.74 -9.15 19.50
CA VAL A 69 7.69 -8.18 20.06
C VAL A 69 8.77 -8.87 20.91
N GLU A 70 8.37 -9.80 21.79
CA GLU A 70 9.29 -10.60 22.63
C GLU A 70 10.26 -11.42 21.77
N GLY A 71 9.73 -12.20 20.82
CA GLY A 71 10.53 -12.99 19.89
C GLY A 71 11.46 -12.13 19.03
N ARG A 72 10.98 -10.98 18.55
CA ARG A 72 11.80 -10.02 17.77
C ARG A 72 12.95 -9.45 18.58
N SER A 73 12.71 -9.12 19.85
CA SER A 73 13.75 -8.65 20.77
C SER A 73 14.82 -9.72 20.97
N CYS A 74 14.42 -10.97 21.27
CA CYS A 74 15.36 -12.07 21.46
C CYS A 74 16.20 -12.35 20.20
N LEU A 75 15.57 -12.37 19.01
CA LEU A 75 16.25 -12.59 17.74
C LEU A 75 17.30 -11.50 17.43
N ASN A 76 17.07 -10.25 17.85
CA ASN A 76 18.07 -9.18 17.70
C ASN A 76 19.27 -9.39 18.64
N VAL A 77 19.04 -9.73 19.92
CA VAL A 77 20.12 -10.08 20.87
C VAL A 77 20.93 -11.28 20.34
N TRP A 78 20.28 -12.25 19.71
CA TRP A 78 20.96 -13.39 19.10
C TRP A 78 21.82 -12.99 17.88
N ARG A 79 21.30 -12.11 17.02
CA ARG A 79 22.04 -11.52 15.89
C ARG A 79 23.28 -10.77 16.34
N ASP A 80 23.17 -9.95 17.38
CA ASP A 80 24.30 -9.19 17.91
C ASP A 80 25.35 -10.12 18.56
N THR A 81 24.91 -11.17 19.26
CA THR A 81 25.79 -12.21 19.81
C THR A 81 26.57 -12.95 18.70
N VAL A 82 25.89 -13.31 17.61
CA VAL A 82 26.51 -13.93 16.43
C VAL A 82 27.48 -12.95 15.72
N ARG A 83 27.12 -11.67 15.59
CA ARG A 83 28.00 -10.64 15.00
C ARG A 83 29.28 -10.46 15.81
N ALA A 84 29.18 -10.30 17.13
CA ALA A 84 30.32 -10.14 18.02
C ALA A 84 31.25 -11.38 18.05
N SER A 85 30.70 -12.57 17.78
CA SER A 85 31.48 -13.80 17.57
C SER A 85 32.14 -13.87 16.20
N ASN A 86 31.45 -13.41 15.13
CA ASN A 86 32.00 -13.33 13.78
C ASN A 86 33.22 -12.39 13.73
N GLU A 87 33.12 -11.22 14.37
CA GLU A 87 34.22 -10.27 14.52
C GLU A 87 35.39 -10.89 15.30
N SER A 88 35.09 -11.65 16.37
CA SER A 88 36.09 -12.36 17.18
C SER A 88 36.93 -13.33 16.36
N TYR A 89 36.29 -14.22 15.59
CA TYR A 89 37.02 -15.20 14.80
C TYR A 89 37.69 -14.58 13.57
N ALA A 90 37.17 -13.47 13.04
CA ALA A 90 37.82 -12.74 11.95
C ALA A 90 39.18 -12.20 12.41
N ARG A 91 39.25 -11.63 13.63
CA ARG A 91 40.53 -11.24 14.26
C ARG A 91 41.44 -12.43 14.50
N ALA A 92 40.92 -13.55 15.02
CA ALA A 92 41.72 -14.77 15.23
C ALA A 92 42.30 -15.32 13.90
N ARG A 93 41.54 -15.26 12.81
CA ARG A 93 42.01 -15.63 11.46
C ARG A 93 43.14 -14.72 10.98
N SER A 94 42.97 -13.40 11.05
CA SER A 94 44.03 -12.47 10.63
C SER A 94 45.28 -12.60 11.50
N ALA A 95 45.14 -12.89 12.78
CA ALA A 95 46.27 -13.20 13.66
C ALA A 95 47.00 -14.49 13.25
N ALA A 96 46.28 -15.52 12.79
CA ALA A 96 46.88 -16.74 12.24
C ALA A 96 47.66 -16.47 10.94
N GLU A 97 47.09 -15.68 10.02
CA GLU A 97 47.75 -15.30 8.76
C GLU A 97 49.05 -14.49 9.02
N VAL A 98 49.09 -13.64 10.06
CA VAL A 98 50.33 -12.97 10.52
C VAL A 98 51.32 -13.96 11.16
N THR A 99 50.83 -14.91 11.96
CA THR A 99 51.64 -15.93 12.63
C THR A 99 52.34 -16.85 11.62
N ASP A 100 51.66 -17.26 10.54
CA ASP A 100 52.26 -17.98 9.41
C ASP A 100 53.39 -17.16 8.73
N GLY A 101 53.21 -15.85 8.58
CA GLY A 101 54.23 -14.94 8.06
C GLY A 101 55.49 -14.88 8.94
N ILE A 102 55.29 -14.85 10.26
CA ILE A 102 56.40 -14.92 11.25
C ILE A 102 57.10 -16.29 11.19
N ALA A 103 56.35 -17.39 11.03
CA ALA A 103 56.92 -18.71 10.81
C ALA A 103 57.83 -18.77 9.57
N VAL A 104 57.58 -17.97 8.52
CA VAL A 104 58.50 -17.83 7.38
C VAL A 104 59.74 -17.03 7.77
N LYS A 105 59.60 -15.91 8.47
CA LYS A 105 60.73 -15.10 8.97
C LYS A 105 61.69 -15.90 9.85
N ILE A 106 61.17 -16.73 10.75
CA ILE A 106 61.97 -17.63 11.62
C ILE A 106 62.84 -18.57 10.79
N GLY A 107 62.26 -19.22 9.77
CA GLY A 107 63.02 -20.11 8.87
C GLY A 107 64.14 -19.38 8.13
N LEU A 108 63.86 -18.19 7.60
CA LEU A 108 64.86 -17.36 6.93
C LEU A 108 65.98 -16.90 7.89
N MET A 109 65.65 -16.59 9.14
CA MET A 109 66.64 -16.21 10.16
C MET A 109 67.54 -17.39 10.53
N LYS A 110 66.95 -18.57 10.76
CA LYS A 110 67.68 -19.83 10.97
C LYS A 110 68.65 -20.09 9.82
N ASP A 111 68.19 -20.02 8.57
CA ASP A 111 69.01 -20.26 7.38
C ASP A 111 70.15 -19.24 7.22
N LYS A 112 69.97 -17.99 7.67
CA LYS A 112 71.04 -16.99 7.73
C LYS A 112 72.09 -17.36 8.79
N MET A 113 71.66 -17.66 10.01
CA MET A 113 72.56 -17.99 11.12
C MET A 113 73.42 -19.23 10.81
N SER A 114 72.80 -20.30 10.30
CA SER A 114 73.51 -21.54 9.94
C SER A 114 74.56 -21.37 8.82
N LYS A 115 74.50 -20.28 8.03
CA LYS A 115 75.49 -19.97 6.98
C LYS A 115 76.67 -19.13 7.48
N SER A 116 76.62 -18.60 8.69
CA SER A 116 77.63 -17.68 9.24
C SER A 116 78.09 -18.08 10.66
N PRO A 117 78.52 -19.34 10.88
CA PRO A 117 78.87 -19.84 12.20
C PRO A 117 80.04 -19.06 12.82
N GLY A 118 79.92 -18.74 14.11
CA GLY A 118 80.89 -18.00 14.93
C GLY A 118 81.07 -16.52 14.56
N THR A 119 80.38 -16.02 13.53
CA THR A 119 80.60 -14.67 12.96
C THR A 119 79.29 -13.89 12.71
N PHE A 120 78.16 -14.41 13.18
CA PHE A 120 76.86 -13.78 13.00
C PHE A 120 76.78 -12.42 13.71
N ALA A 121 76.48 -11.36 12.95
CA ALA A 121 76.43 -9.98 13.44
C ALA A 121 75.00 -9.42 13.61
N GLU A 122 73.98 -10.01 12.97
CA GLU A 122 72.59 -9.50 12.98
C GLU A 122 71.81 -9.87 14.26
N TRP A 123 72.43 -9.86 15.44
CA TRP A 123 71.78 -10.25 16.71
C TRP A 123 70.56 -9.39 17.06
N ASP A 124 70.58 -8.10 16.71
CA ASP A 124 69.42 -7.22 16.89
C ASP A 124 68.23 -7.63 16.01
N SER A 125 68.48 -8.15 14.80
CA SER A 125 67.44 -8.71 13.92
C SER A 125 66.79 -9.96 14.54
N VAL A 126 67.58 -10.78 15.24
CA VAL A 126 67.06 -11.93 16.01
C VAL A 126 66.22 -11.44 17.18
N SER A 127 66.71 -10.49 17.99
CA SER A 127 65.95 -9.91 19.12
C SER A 127 64.60 -9.33 18.66
N ASN A 128 64.60 -8.53 17.60
CA ASN A 128 63.38 -7.92 17.05
C ASN A 128 62.37 -8.99 16.55
N LEU A 129 62.86 -10.07 15.93
CA LEU A 129 62.02 -11.18 15.50
C LEU A 129 61.44 -11.95 16.71
N LEU A 130 62.22 -12.16 17.77
CA LEU A 130 61.76 -12.79 19.01
C LEU A 130 60.65 -11.96 19.67
N ASP A 131 60.80 -10.64 19.73
CA ASP A 131 59.76 -9.74 20.24
C ASP A 131 58.49 -9.75 19.36
N GLU A 132 58.65 -9.85 18.03
CA GLU A 132 57.52 -10.01 17.09
C GLU A 132 56.77 -11.34 17.29
N VAL A 133 57.49 -12.44 17.51
CA VAL A 133 56.92 -13.76 17.88
C VAL A 133 56.15 -13.64 19.18
N LYS A 134 56.78 -13.18 20.27
CA LYS A 134 56.17 -13.07 21.60
C LYS A 134 54.86 -12.29 21.58
N LYS A 135 54.88 -11.11 20.93
CA LYS A 135 53.73 -10.22 20.80
C LYS A 135 52.61 -10.88 20.00
N THR A 136 52.93 -11.50 18.87
CA THR A 136 51.92 -12.10 18.00
C THR A 136 51.31 -13.35 18.63
N THR A 137 52.13 -14.20 19.26
CA THR A 137 51.68 -15.41 19.97
C THR A 137 50.76 -15.08 21.16
N SER A 138 51.10 -14.06 21.95
CA SER A 138 50.21 -13.57 23.02
C SER A 138 48.87 -13.05 22.48
N ASN A 139 48.91 -12.25 21.40
CA ASN A 139 47.71 -11.69 20.78
C ASN A 139 46.78 -12.79 20.22
N ILE A 140 47.32 -13.80 19.54
CA ILE A 140 46.50 -14.88 18.97
C ILE A 140 45.93 -15.79 20.07
N GLU A 141 46.67 -16.04 21.15
CA GLU A 141 46.16 -16.75 22.32
C GLU A 141 44.97 -16.01 22.96
N GLU A 142 45.05 -14.68 23.11
CA GLU A 142 43.94 -13.87 23.62
C GLU A 142 42.73 -13.93 22.69
N MET A 143 42.92 -13.77 21.38
CA MET A 143 41.83 -13.85 20.39
C MET A 143 41.18 -15.24 20.33
N ILE A 144 41.94 -16.32 20.51
CA ILE A 144 41.40 -17.68 20.64
C ILE A 144 40.54 -17.77 21.91
N LYS A 145 41.07 -17.37 23.08
CA LYS A 145 40.34 -17.42 24.36
C LYS A 145 39.07 -16.57 24.35
N GLU A 146 39.08 -15.41 23.71
CA GLU A 146 37.89 -14.56 23.52
C GLU A 146 36.83 -15.26 22.65
N THR A 147 37.27 -15.86 21.53
CA THR A 147 36.37 -16.55 20.60
C THR A 147 35.77 -17.82 21.22
N GLU A 148 36.58 -18.60 21.95
CA GLU A 148 36.13 -19.76 22.73
C GLU A 148 35.08 -19.39 23.78
N LYS A 149 35.20 -18.22 24.44
CA LYS A 149 34.20 -17.71 25.38
C LYS A 149 32.88 -17.28 24.71
N LYS A 150 32.91 -16.79 23.46
CA LYS A 150 31.71 -16.33 22.74
C LYS A 150 30.89 -17.46 22.10
N ILE A 151 31.54 -18.57 21.70
CA ILE A 151 30.88 -19.72 21.07
C ILE A 151 29.73 -20.32 21.92
N PRO A 152 29.90 -20.58 23.24
CA PRO A 152 28.80 -21.01 24.11
C PRO A 152 27.65 -20.01 24.20
N SER A 153 27.96 -18.71 24.15
CA SER A 153 26.95 -17.64 24.21
C SER A 153 26.01 -17.66 23.00
N ILE A 154 26.50 -17.92 21.79
CA ILE A 154 25.64 -18.12 20.60
C ILE A 154 24.61 -19.22 20.87
N LYS A 155 25.06 -20.36 21.42
CA LYS A 155 24.16 -21.49 21.73
C LYS A 155 23.16 -21.10 22.82
N LYS A 156 23.64 -20.55 23.94
CA LYS A 156 22.80 -20.18 25.10
C LYS A 156 21.70 -19.19 24.71
N VAL A 157 22.02 -18.15 23.93
CA VAL A 157 21.03 -17.18 23.45
C VAL A 157 20.07 -17.82 22.44
N GLY A 158 20.56 -18.68 21.54
CA GLY A 158 19.71 -19.43 20.61
C GLY A 158 18.73 -20.39 21.30
N ASP A 159 19.19 -21.09 22.34
CA ASP A 159 18.36 -21.99 23.15
C ASP A 159 17.27 -21.20 23.92
N LEU A 160 17.56 -19.98 24.38
CA LEU A 160 16.55 -19.08 24.97
C LEU A 160 15.54 -18.60 23.92
N CYS A 161 15.99 -18.11 22.76
CA CYS A 161 15.09 -17.61 21.72
C CYS A 161 14.27 -18.72 21.05
N LYS A 162 14.68 -19.99 21.18
CA LYS A 162 13.88 -21.15 20.77
C LYS A 162 12.55 -21.24 21.56
N THR A 163 12.53 -20.80 22.82
CA THR A 163 11.28 -20.71 23.61
C THR A 163 10.33 -19.69 23.00
N GLU A 164 10.83 -18.48 22.65
CA GLU A 164 9.99 -17.45 22.02
C GLU A 164 9.54 -17.82 20.61
N HIS A 165 10.35 -18.57 19.87
CA HIS A 165 9.92 -19.18 18.62
C HIS A 165 8.76 -20.17 18.83
N GLY A 166 8.83 -21.03 19.86
CA GLY A 166 7.73 -21.92 20.24
C GLY A 166 6.46 -21.15 20.59
N ASN A 167 6.58 -20.14 21.46
CA ASN A 167 5.48 -19.24 21.83
C ASN A 167 4.82 -18.59 20.61
N ALA A 168 5.62 -18.16 19.63
CA ALA A 168 5.13 -17.57 18.38
C ALA A 168 4.42 -18.58 17.47
N VAL A 169 4.93 -19.80 17.34
CA VAL A 169 4.28 -20.88 16.57
C VAL A 169 2.94 -21.29 17.18
N ASP A 170 2.85 -21.34 18.51
CA ASP A 170 1.60 -21.75 19.17
C ASP A 170 0.55 -20.64 19.19
N ILE A 171 0.94 -19.38 19.38
CA ILE A 171 -0.01 -18.26 19.28
C ILE A 171 -0.49 -18.01 17.85
N LEU A 172 0.32 -18.34 16.82
CA LEU A 172 -0.11 -18.29 15.42
C LEU A 172 -1.28 -19.24 15.17
N LYS A 173 -1.19 -20.50 15.64
CA LYS A 173 -2.28 -21.48 15.51
C LYS A 173 -3.56 -21.05 16.25
N GLU A 174 -3.42 -20.44 17.42
CA GLU A 174 -4.59 -19.90 18.13
C GLU A 174 -5.19 -18.67 17.44
N LEU A 175 -4.37 -17.86 16.77
CA LEU A 175 -4.82 -16.72 15.96
C LEU A 175 -5.58 -17.20 14.72
N GLU A 176 -5.07 -18.21 13.99
CA GLU A 176 -5.76 -18.86 12.87
C GLU A 176 -7.12 -19.44 13.31
N LYS A 177 -7.17 -20.14 14.46
CA LYS A 177 -8.45 -20.63 15.04
C LYS A 177 -9.39 -19.50 15.47
N ALA A 178 -8.85 -18.33 15.84
CA ALA A 178 -9.66 -17.17 16.20
C ALA A 178 -10.22 -16.48 14.95
N HIS A 179 -9.45 -16.41 13.85
CA HIS A 179 -9.91 -15.93 12.54
C HIS A 179 -11.03 -16.80 12.01
N PHE A 180 -10.79 -18.11 11.87
CA PHE A 180 -11.77 -19.06 11.35
C PHE A 180 -13.11 -18.97 12.10
N ARG A 181 -13.08 -19.02 13.44
CA ARG A 181 -14.30 -18.88 14.25
C ARG A 181 -14.97 -17.53 14.09
N TYR A 182 -14.20 -16.45 13.98
CA TYR A 182 -14.75 -15.11 13.76
C TYR A 182 -15.48 -15.07 12.41
N GLU A 183 -14.85 -15.55 11.34
CA GLU A 183 -15.40 -15.64 9.97
C GLU A 183 -16.70 -16.45 9.88
N GLU A 184 -16.85 -17.55 10.63
CA GLU A 184 -18.11 -18.33 10.70
C GLU A 184 -19.37 -17.49 11.01
N VAL A 185 -19.27 -16.32 11.64
CA VAL A 185 -20.44 -15.48 11.96
C VAL A 185 -20.85 -14.59 10.78
N PHE A 186 -19.94 -14.37 9.82
CA PHE A 186 -20.13 -13.44 8.71
C PHE A 186 -21.04 -13.99 7.62
N ASP A 187 -21.18 -15.32 7.50
CA ASP A 187 -22.09 -15.96 6.54
C ASP A 187 -23.59 -15.79 6.87
N THR A 188 -23.96 -15.10 7.96
CA THR A 188 -25.33 -15.19 8.53
C THR A 188 -26.04 -13.87 8.89
N THR A 189 -25.44 -12.68 8.74
CA THR A 189 -26.01 -11.42 9.30
C THR A 189 -25.88 -10.16 8.40
N GLU A 190 -26.66 -9.11 8.72
CA GLU A 190 -26.91 -7.92 7.88
C GLU A 190 -25.74 -6.93 7.74
N GLU A 191 -25.69 -6.21 6.61
CA GLU A 191 -24.60 -5.34 6.11
C GLU A 191 -24.11 -4.17 7.00
N VAL A 192 -24.75 -3.88 8.14
CA VAL A 192 -24.58 -2.56 8.80
C VAL A 192 -23.57 -2.55 9.96
N LYS A 193 -23.37 -3.64 10.71
CA LYS A 193 -22.41 -3.67 11.85
C LYS A 193 -20.94 -3.62 11.40
N TRP A 194 -20.63 -4.13 10.20
CA TRP A 194 -19.28 -4.46 9.73
C TRP A 194 -18.21 -3.34 9.78
N LYS A 195 -18.58 -2.06 9.64
CA LYS A 195 -17.59 -0.97 9.44
C LYS A 195 -16.63 -0.75 10.61
N LYS A 196 -17.02 -1.03 11.86
CA LYS A 196 -16.12 -0.90 13.02
C LYS A 196 -15.25 -2.14 13.25
N GLU A 197 -15.67 -3.28 12.71
CA GLU A 197 -15.14 -4.61 13.02
C GLU A 197 -14.24 -5.15 11.90
N GLY A 198 -14.37 -4.66 10.66
CA GLY A 198 -13.38 -4.86 9.60
C GLY A 198 -11.96 -4.42 10.01
N LYS A 199 -11.83 -3.35 10.81
CA LYS A 199 -10.54 -2.90 11.35
C LYS A 199 -9.93 -3.88 12.37
N LEU A 200 -10.76 -4.63 13.11
CA LEU A 200 -10.26 -5.67 14.02
C LEU A 200 -9.66 -6.84 13.23
N LEU A 201 -10.36 -7.27 12.17
CA LEU A 201 -9.88 -8.32 11.28
C LEU A 201 -8.58 -7.89 10.59
N GLU A 202 -8.56 -6.70 9.99
CA GLU A 202 -7.37 -6.13 9.31
C GLU A 202 -6.14 -6.07 10.23
N ASN A 203 -6.27 -5.47 11.42
CA ASN A 203 -5.19 -5.43 12.42
C ASN A 203 -4.72 -6.84 12.82
N SER A 204 -5.65 -7.79 12.90
CA SER A 204 -5.34 -9.16 13.30
C SER A 204 -4.64 -9.94 12.18
N THR A 205 -5.03 -9.74 10.91
CA THR A 205 -4.33 -10.29 9.73
C THR A 205 -2.94 -9.68 9.58
N GLU A 206 -2.75 -8.39 9.87
CA GLU A 206 -1.41 -7.78 9.91
C GLU A 206 -0.56 -8.43 11.02
N THR A 207 -1.12 -8.61 12.21
CA THR A 207 -0.44 -9.28 13.33
C THR A 207 -0.03 -10.72 12.96
N GLN A 208 -0.91 -11.47 12.29
CA GLN A 208 -0.60 -12.81 11.78
C GLN A 208 0.63 -12.80 10.86
N LYS A 209 0.64 -11.91 9.86
CA LYS A 209 1.75 -11.76 8.91
C LYS A 209 3.07 -11.39 9.60
N LEU A 210 3.03 -10.59 10.68
CA LEU A 210 4.21 -10.25 11.48
C LEU A 210 4.75 -11.48 12.23
N VAL A 211 3.88 -12.29 12.84
CA VAL A 211 4.25 -13.54 13.54
C VAL A 211 4.82 -14.58 12.56
N GLU A 212 4.15 -14.82 11.42
CA GLU A 212 4.65 -15.72 10.36
C GLU A 212 6.03 -15.29 9.84
N LYS A 213 6.22 -13.98 9.61
CA LYS A 213 7.50 -13.42 9.17
C LYS A 213 8.58 -13.63 10.23
N PHE A 214 8.27 -13.43 11.50
CA PHE A 214 9.19 -13.70 12.60
C PHE A 214 9.63 -15.19 12.64
N ILE A 215 8.69 -16.13 12.54
CA ILE A 215 8.96 -17.58 12.51
C ILE A 215 9.92 -17.93 11.36
N LYS A 216 9.63 -17.44 10.14
CA LYS A 216 10.48 -17.65 8.96
C LYS A 216 11.88 -17.01 9.12
N GLU A 217 11.96 -15.79 9.66
CA GLU A 217 13.24 -15.14 9.96
C GLU A 217 14.05 -15.87 11.04
N PHE A 218 13.38 -16.48 12.03
CA PHE A 218 14.01 -17.22 13.13
C PHE A 218 14.68 -18.50 12.64
N GLU A 219 13.97 -19.36 11.90
CA GLU A 219 14.54 -20.63 11.43
C GLU A 219 15.66 -20.40 10.40
N LEU A 220 15.52 -19.40 9.52
CA LEU A 220 16.61 -18.98 8.63
C LEU A 220 17.84 -18.54 9.44
N PHE A 221 17.65 -17.69 10.45
CA PHE A 221 18.74 -17.14 11.25
C PHE A 221 19.42 -18.20 12.15
N ARG A 222 18.64 -19.13 12.71
CA ARG A 222 19.15 -20.30 13.46
C ARG A 222 20.17 -21.08 12.65
N GLY A 223 19.91 -21.23 11.36
CA GLY A 223 20.87 -21.77 10.41
C GLY A 223 22.19 -21.01 10.36
N GLU A 224 22.12 -19.69 10.15
CA GLU A 224 23.29 -18.81 10.07
C GLU A 224 24.11 -18.84 11.36
N ALA A 225 23.46 -18.87 12.52
CA ALA A 225 24.09 -18.97 13.83
C ALA A 225 24.90 -20.27 14.00
N GLN A 226 24.41 -21.40 13.48
CA GLN A 226 25.17 -22.66 13.49
C GLN A 226 26.39 -22.60 12.56
N VAL A 227 26.24 -22.03 11.36
CA VAL A 227 27.35 -21.86 10.41
C VAL A 227 28.43 -20.92 10.97
N SER A 228 28.02 -19.80 11.58
CA SER A 228 28.91 -18.89 12.33
C SER A 228 29.68 -19.63 13.42
N ARG A 229 28.99 -20.39 14.27
CA ARG A 229 29.58 -21.16 15.37
C ARG A 229 30.69 -22.09 14.89
N VAL A 230 30.50 -22.76 13.76
CA VAL A 230 31.49 -23.72 13.24
C VAL A 230 32.58 -23.07 12.43
N ASN A 231 32.30 -21.99 11.70
CA ASN A 231 33.35 -21.15 11.13
C ASN A 231 34.30 -20.65 12.24
N ALA A 232 33.77 -20.24 13.39
CA ALA A 232 34.57 -19.86 14.56
C ALA A 232 35.47 -21.00 15.05
N LEU A 233 34.92 -22.22 15.22
CA LEU A 233 35.69 -23.40 15.61
C LEU A 233 36.79 -23.75 14.59
N ILE A 234 36.49 -23.66 13.29
CA ILE A 234 37.47 -23.91 12.21
C ILE A 234 38.61 -22.87 12.26
N GLN A 235 38.32 -21.58 12.48
CA GLN A 235 39.38 -20.58 12.61
C GLN A 235 40.21 -20.79 13.89
N ILE A 236 39.62 -21.22 15.00
CA ILE A 236 40.36 -21.57 16.22
C ILE A 236 41.33 -22.73 15.96
N VAL A 237 40.91 -23.77 15.24
CA VAL A 237 41.80 -24.89 14.87
C VAL A 237 42.95 -24.39 13.99
N LYS A 238 42.66 -23.61 12.94
CA LYS A 238 43.71 -23.03 12.06
C LYS A 238 44.69 -22.13 12.82
N ALA A 239 44.20 -21.31 13.74
CA ALA A 239 45.03 -20.46 14.59
C ALA A 239 45.95 -21.30 15.49
N LYS A 240 45.45 -22.40 16.08
CA LYS A 240 46.26 -23.34 16.86
C LYS A 240 47.31 -24.07 16.01
N ASP A 241 46.96 -24.49 14.80
CA ASP A 241 47.90 -25.15 13.90
C ASP A 241 49.00 -24.19 13.41
N SER A 242 48.67 -22.92 13.17
CA SER A 242 49.64 -21.85 12.88
C SER A 242 50.59 -21.59 14.07
N ILE A 243 50.08 -21.54 15.30
CA ILE A 243 50.89 -21.46 16.53
C ILE A 243 51.82 -22.67 16.64
N LYS A 244 51.32 -23.91 16.45
CA LYS A 244 52.14 -25.13 16.48
C LYS A 244 53.23 -25.13 15.41
N GLY A 245 52.92 -24.70 14.18
CA GLY A 245 53.89 -24.59 13.09
C GLY A 245 54.97 -23.54 13.36
N THR A 246 54.59 -22.42 13.98
CA THR A 246 55.51 -21.37 14.44
C THR A 246 56.39 -21.88 15.58
N ALA A 247 55.81 -22.60 16.54
CA ALA A 247 56.51 -23.21 17.67
C ALA A 247 57.57 -24.22 17.23
N ALA A 248 57.24 -25.09 16.27
CA ALA A 248 58.20 -26.06 15.72
C ALA A 248 59.43 -25.35 15.13
N LYS A 249 59.21 -24.33 14.29
CA LYS A 249 60.30 -23.53 13.70
C LYS A 249 61.04 -22.68 14.74
N PHE A 250 60.35 -22.20 15.77
CA PHE A 250 60.96 -21.48 16.88
C PHE A 250 61.93 -22.38 17.65
N ASN A 251 61.54 -23.62 17.98
CA ASN A 251 62.42 -24.60 18.64
C ASN A 251 63.62 -24.96 17.74
N GLU A 252 63.43 -25.01 16.41
CA GLU A 252 64.55 -25.16 15.47
C GLU A 252 65.52 -23.97 15.44
N LEU A 253 65.02 -22.74 15.64
CA LEU A 253 65.84 -21.53 15.74
C LEU A 253 66.54 -21.45 17.12
N GLU A 254 65.87 -21.86 18.20
CA GLU A 254 66.41 -21.91 19.56
C GLU A 254 67.74 -22.68 19.62
N VAL A 255 67.79 -23.89 19.04
CA VAL A 255 69.01 -24.71 18.98
C VAL A 255 70.15 -23.98 18.26
N VAL A 256 69.88 -23.34 17.12
CA VAL A 256 70.91 -22.59 16.36
C VAL A 256 71.37 -21.35 17.12
N VAL A 257 70.45 -20.63 17.76
CA VAL A 257 70.76 -19.45 18.59
C VAL A 257 71.65 -19.83 19.78
N GLU A 258 71.34 -20.94 20.47
CA GLU A 258 72.15 -21.44 21.57
C GLU A 258 73.56 -21.87 21.12
N GLU A 259 73.68 -22.58 20.00
CA GLU A 259 74.98 -22.99 19.45
C GLU A 259 75.84 -21.79 19.06
N GLU A 260 75.26 -20.80 18.38
CA GLU A 260 75.98 -19.59 17.97
C GLU A 260 76.34 -18.70 19.15
N ALA A 261 75.48 -18.60 20.18
CA ALA A 261 75.81 -17.91 21.42
C ALA A 261 76.98 -18.58 22.17
N LYS A 262 77.06 -19.92 22.17
CA LYS A 262 78.21 -20.67 22.72
C LYS A 262 79.50 -20.40 21.94
N LYS A 263 79.44 -20.31 20.60
CA LYS A 263 80.60 -20.03 19.73
C LYS A 263 81.10 -18.59 19.84
N ALA A 264 80.19 -17.62 19.95
CA ALA A 264 80.53 -16.19 20.02
C ALA A 264 81.16 -15.75 21.37
N GLY A 265 81.13 -16.62 22.39
CA GLY A 265 81.42 -16.27 23.77
C GLY A 265 80.29 -15.44 24.40
N GLU A 266 80.37 -15.18 25.71
CA GLU A 266 79.35 -14.43 26.47
C GLU A 266 79.30 -12.91 26.16
N THR A 267 79.15 -12.56 24.88
CA THR A 267 78.89 -11.19 24.45
C THR A 267 77.52 -10.73 24.94
N GLY A 268 77.41 -9.44 25.31
CA GLY A 268 76.18 -8.90 25.91
C GLY A 268 74.91 -9.09 25.05
N ASN A 269 75.06 -9.02 23.72
CA ASN A 269 73.95 -9.19 22.79
C ASN A 269 73.46 -10.65 22.73
N ALA A 270 74.36 -11.63 22.67
CA ALA A 270 73.99 -13.05 22.70
C ALA A 270 73.28 -13.41 24.02
N LYS A 271 73.78 -12.89 25.16
CA LYS A 271 73.17 -13.09 26.47
C LYS A 271 71.75 -12.48 26.57
N LYS A 272 71.55 -11.28 26.02
CA LYS A 272 70.22 -10.64 25.93
C LYS A 272 69.26 -11.48 25.09
N VAL A 273 69.68 -11.90 23.90
CA VAL A 273 68.87 -12.72 22.99
C VAL A 273 68.47 -14.04 23.65
N ASN A 274 69.37 -14.70 24.38
CA ASN A 274 69.07 -15.94 25.09
C ASN A 274 68.05 -15.75 26.24
N SER A 275 68.04 -14.58 26.89
CA SER A 275 67.00 -14.23 27.87
C SER A 275 65.62 -14.07 27.21
N THR A 276 65.55 -13.33 26.10
CA THR A 276 64.30 -13.17 25.33
C THR A 276 63.81 -14.51 24.79
N LEU A 277 64.72 -15.40 24.36
CA LEU A 277 64.42 -16.74 23.86
C LEU A 277 63.63 -17.57 24.87
N HIS A 278 64.05 -17.63 26.13
CA HIS A 278 63.29 -18.32 27.18
C HIS A 278 61.91 -17.70 27.46
N GLU A 279 61.77 -16.37 27.41
CA GLU A 279 60.46 -15.71 27.56
C GLU A 279 59.51 -16.04 26.39
N VAL A 280 60.03 -16.09 25.17
CA VAL A 280 59.27 -16.49 23.98
C VAL A 280 58.86 -17.95 24.09
N LYS A 281 59.77 -18.84 24.49
CA LYS A 281 59.50 -20.28 24.68
C LYS A 281 58.30 -20.51 25.61
N ASN A 282 58.32 -19.90 26.80
CA ASN A 282 57.22 -19.99 27.77
C ASN A 282 55.88 -19.48 27.19
N THR A 283 55.92 -18.40 26.38
CA THR A 283 54.75 -17.84 25.71
C THR A 283 54.19 -18.79 24.64
N VAL A 284 55.09 -19.39 23.84
CA VAL A 284 54.77 -20.35 22.78
C VAL A 284 54.21 -21.65 23.35
N GLU A 285 54.82 -22.21 24.38
CA GLU A 285 54.33 -23.41 25.08
C GLU A 285 52.95 -23.14 25.71
N GLY A 286 52.74 -21.98 26.33
CA GLY A 286 51.42 -21.56 26.83
C GLY A 286 50.33 -21.58 25.75
N ALA A 287 50.63 -20.98 24.59
CA ALA A 287 49.70 -20.93 23.46
C ALA A 287 49.49 -22.29 22.76
N GLN A 288 50.46 -23.21 22.80
CA GLN A 288 50.28 -24.58 22.30
C GLN A 288 49.33 -25.41 23.19
N ASN A 289 49.29 -25.13 24.50
CA ASN A 289 48.50 -25.88 25.48
C ASN A 289 46.99 -25.54 25.49
N ILE A 290 46.50 -24.67 24.59
CA ILE A 290 45.08 -24.30 24.52
C ILE A 290 44.25 -25.49 23.98
N LYS A 291 43.55 -26.21 24.88
CA LYS A 291 42.70 -27.40 24.60
C LYS A 291 41.99 -27.33 23.25
N GLU A 292 42.18 -28.32 22.37
CA GLU A 292 41.48 -28.36 21.08
C GLU A 292 39.95 -28.48 21.24
N PRO A 293 39.16 -27.84 20.35
CA PRO A 293 37.72 -28.06 20.32
C PRO A 293 37.39 -29.50 19.94
N GLU A 294 36.40 -30.09 20.61
CA GLU A 294 36.05 -31.51 20.44
C GLU A 294 35.55 -31.81 19.03
N LYS A 295 36.22 -32.75 18.33
CA LYS A 295 35.99 -33.08 16.91
C LYS A 295 34.54 -33.44 16.56
N ASN A 296 33.79 -33.99 17.51
CA ASN A 296 32.38 -34.35 17.34
C ASN A 296 31.49 -33.11 17.03
N THR A 297 31.94 -31.93 17.44
CA THR A 297 31.29 -30.63 17.19
C THR A 297 31.50 -30.13 15.75
N LEU A 298 32.49 -30.66 15.02
CA LEU A 298 32.82 -30.27 13.65
C LEU A 298 32.11 -31.14 12.61
N LEU A 299 32.06 -32.47 12.84
CA LEU A 299 31.55 -33.46 11.87
C LEU A 299 30.07 -33.30 11.52
N THR A 300 29.22 -32.91 12.47
CA THR A 300 27.79 -32.67 12.25
C THR A 300 27.49 -31.47 11.34
N THR A 301 28.51 -30.73 10.86
CA THR A 301 28.33 -29.42 10.22
C THR A 301 28.58 -29.39 8.71
N SER A 302 29.28 -30.36 8.14
CA SER A 302 29.38 -30.48 6.67
C SER A 302 28.00 -30.79 6.09
N GLU A 303 27.30 -31.75 6.71
CA GLU A 303 25.90 -32.11 6.44
C GLU A 303 24.97 -30.91 6.68
N PHE A 304 25.13 -30.20 7.81
CA PHE A 304 24.33 -29.02 8.11
C PHE A 304 24.52 -27.89 7.08
N ASN A 305 25.74 -27.63 6.62
CA ASN A 305 26.01 -26.61 5.58
C ASN A 305 25.34 -26.94 4.24
N VAL A 306 25.30 -28.21 3.84
CA VAL A 306 24.63 -28.64 2.60
C VAL A 306 23.11 -28.48 2.73
N THR A 307 22.54 -28.91 3.85
CA THR A 307 21.10 -28.74 4.14
C THR A 307 20.71 -27.27 4.20
N LEU A 308 21.49 -26.44 4.90
CA LEU A 308 21.19 -25.02 5.04
C LEU A 308 21.30 -24.23 3.73
N ARG A 309 22.22 -24.61 2.83
CA ARG A 309 22.26 -24.02 1.49
C ARG A 309 20.98 -24.33 0.71
N LYS A 310 20.43 -25.55 0.82
CA LYS A 310 19.16 -25.91 0.18
C LYS A 310 18.00 -25.12 0.78
N GLU A 311 17.92 -25.00 2.11
CA GLU A 311 16.88 -24.19 2.78
C GLU A 311 16.98 -22.70 2.43
N ARG A 312 18.17 -22.11 2.42
CA ARG A 312 18.38 -20.71 1.98
C ARG A 312 17.88 -20.47 0.56
N VAL A 313 18.16 -21.39 -0.37
CA VAL A 313 17.65 -21.31 -1.75
C VAL A 313 16.13 -21.42 -1.78
N LYS A 314 15.54 -22.35 -1.02
CA LYS A 314 14.08 -22.52 -0.92
C LYS A 314 13.40 -21.26 -0.36
N VAL A 315 13.89 -20.71 0.75
CA VAL A 315 13.36 -19.48 1.36
C VAL A 315 13.54 -18.28 0.42
N ALA A 316 14.68 -18.17 -0.27
CA ALA A 316 14.88 -17.12 -1.28
C ALA A 316 13.90 -17.23 -2.46
N GLN A 317 13.59 -18.46 -2.90
CA GLN A 317 12.56 -18.70 -3.92
C GLN A 317 11.15 -18.36 -3.42
N GLU A 318 10.78 -18.77 -2.20
CA GLU A 318 9.49 -18.42 -1.59
C GLU A 318 9.32 -16.90 -1.43
N VAL A 319 10.36 -16.20 -0.95
CA VAL A 319 10.35 -14.73 -0.83
C VAL A 319 10.27 -14.05 -2.19
N ALA A 320 11.00 -14.52 -3.20
CA ALA A 320 10.90 -13.99 -4.57
C ALA A 320 9.50 -14.22 -5.16
N GLN A 321 8.87 -15.37 -4.89
CA GLN A 321 7.52 -15.69 -5.34
C GLN A 321 6.46 -14.83 -4.64
N GLU A 322 6.62 -14.53 -3.35
CA GLU A 322 5.77 -13.59 -2.60
C GLU A 322 5.91 -12.15 -3.12
N ILE A 323 7.12 -11.68 -3.41
CA ILE A 323 7.33 -10.36 -4.04
C ILE A 323 6.60 -10.29 -5.39
N LEU A 324 6.70 -11.34 -6.22
CA LEU A 324 5.99 -11.43 -7.51
C LEU A 324 4.46 -11.57 -7.35
N ARG A 325 3.95 -12.11 -6.24
CA ARG A 325 2.51 -12.11 -5.93
C ARG A 325 2.04 -10.72 -5.53
N ALA A 326 2.73 -10.07 -4.60
CA ALA A 326 2.42 -8.71 -4.15
C ALA A 326 2.48 -7.68 -5.28
N GLN A 327 3.43 -7.82 -6.22
CA GLN A 327 3.47 -7.00 -7.44
C GLN A 327 2.23 -7.23 -8.32
N ARG A 328 1.87 -8.48 -8.60
CA ARG A 328 0.68 -8.82 -9.40
C ARG A 328 -0.63 -8.34 -8.76
N GLU A 329 -0.79 -8.49 -7.44
CA GLU A 329 -1.95 -7.91 -6.74
C GLU A 329 -1.99 -6.39 -6.85
N LYS A 330 -0.85 -5.71 -6.74
CA LYS A 330 -0.77 -4.25 -6.87
C LYS A 330 -1.13 -3.79 -8.29
N GLU A 331 -0.65 -4.48 -9.31
CA GLU A 331 -1.00 -4.24 -10.71
C GLU A 331 -2.49 -4.50 -10.97
N GLU A 332 -3.05 -5.59 -10.43
CA GLU A 332 -4.47 -5.90 -10.59
C GLU A 332 -5.37 -4.87 -9.89
N ARG A 333 -5.04 -4.44 -8.67
CA ARG A 333 -5.75 -3.35 -7.97
C ARG A 333 -5.68 -2.05 -8.77
N ALA A 334 -4.51 -1.72 -9.34
CA ALA A 334 -4.37 -0.55 -10.21
C ALA A 334 -5.21 -0.67 -11.49
N ARG A 335 -5.30 -1.87 -12.09
CA ARG A 335 -6.14 -2.13 -13.27
C ARG A 335 -7.64 -1.97 -12.94
N ARG A 336 -8.10 -2.54 -11.82
CA ARG A 336 -9.49 -2.41 -11.35
C ARG A 336 -9.86 -0.94 -11.11
N ALA A 337 -8.99 -0.18 -10.42
CA ALA A 337 -9.21 1.24 -10.17
C ALA A 337 -9.22 2.08 -11.47
N ALA A 338 -8.38 1.74 -12.45
CA ALA A 338 -8.39 2.40 -13.76
C ALA A 338 -9.67 2.11 -14.55
N GLU A 339 -10.17 0.87 -14.52
CA GLU A 339 -11.41 0.47 -15.16
C GLU A 339 -12.63 1.16 -14.53
N GLU A 340 -12.69 1.24 -13.20
CA GLU A 340 -13.73 1.95 -12.45
C GLU A 340 -13.73 3.46 -12.78
N ALA A 341 -12.55 4.09 -12.79
CA ALA A 341 -12.40 5.49 -13.18
C ALA A 341 -12.77 5.75 -14.66
N GLN A 342 -12.63 4.76 -15.55
CA GLN A 342 -13.07 4.86 -16.94
C GLN A 342 -14.60 4.75 -17.06
N ARG A 343 -15.23 3.81 -16.33
CA ARG A 343 -16.69 3.68 -16.26
C ARG A 343 -17.34 4.95 -15.70
N GLU A 344 -16.74 5.56 -14.68
CA GLU A 344 -17.25 6.81 -14.09
C GLU A 344 -17.18 7.97 -15.10
N LYS A 345 -16.08 8.10 -15.86
CA LYS A 345 -15.98 9.09 -16.95
C LYS A 345 -17.05 8.89 -18.03
N GLU A 346 -17.31 7.65 -18.43
CA GLU A 346 -18.34 7.34 -19.44
C GLU A 346 -19.74 7.68 -18.93
N ARG A 347 -20.04 7.42 -17.65
CA ARG A 347 -21.32 7.81 -17.01
C ARG A 347 -21.49 9.33 -17.00
N VAL A 348 -20.48 10.08 -16.55
CA VAL A 348 -20.49 11.55 -16.52
C VAL A 348 -20.66 12.12 -17.92
N GLN A 349 -20.01 11.53 -18.94
CA GLN A 349 -20.16 11.97 -20.32
C GLN A 349 -21.57 11.71 -20.87
N LYS A 350 -22.14 10.51 -20.66
CA LYS A 350 -23.54 10.22 -21.07
C LYS A 350 -24.55 11.13 -20.38
N GLU A 351 -24.36 11.41 -19.09
CA GLU A 351 -25.24 12.34 -18.38
C GLU A 351 -25.14 13.77 -18.94
N ARG A 352 -23.94 14.20 -19.33
CA ARG A 352 -23.74 15.50 -20.00
C ARG A 352 -24.40 15.54 -21.37
N GLU A 353 -24.23 14.51 -22.20
CA GLU A 353 -24.86 14.40 -23.52
C GLU A 353 -26.40 14.39 -23.41
N ASP A 354 -26.96 13.70 -22.41
CA ASP A 354 -28.40 13.70 -22.12
C ASP A 354 -28.92 15.08 -21.67
N ARG A 355 -28.14 15.83 -20.86
CA ARG A 355 -28.47 17.20 -20.45
C ARG A 355 -28.42 18.16 -21.64
N GLU A 356 -27.39 18.08 -22.48
CA GLU A 356 -27.25 18.90 -23.69
C GLU A 356 -28.38 18.60 -24.71
N ARG A 357 -28.78 17.32 -24.88
CA ARG A 357 -29.93 16.94 -25.71
C ARG A 357 -31.25 17.51 -25.19
N LYS A 358 -31.51 17.42 -23.87
CA LYS A 358 -32.73 17.98 -23.26
C LYS A 358 -32.81 19.51 -23.43
N ALA A 359 -31.71 20.21 -23.21
CA ALA A 359 -31.63 21.66 -23.40
C ALA A 359 -31.86 22.07 -24.88
N ALA A 360 -31.32 21.31 -25.83
CA ALA A 360 -31.55 21.54 -27.26
C ALA A 360 -33.02 21.32 -27.66
N GLU A 361 -33.66 20.26 -27.15
CA GLU A 361 -35.08 19.98 -27.40
C GLU A 361 -36.00 21.05 -26.80
N GLU A 362 -35.71 21.50 -25.57
CA GLU A 362 -36.46 22.59 -24.92
C GLU A 362 -36.33 23.91 -25.68
N ALA A 363 -35.10 24.29 -26.09
CA ALA A 363 -34.86 25.47 -26.92
C ALA A 363 -35.54 25.38 -28.31
N GLN A 364 -35.69 24.19 -28.89
CA GLN A 364 -36.44 24.00 -30.13
C GLN A 364 -37.94 24.16 -29.93
N ARG A 365 -38.51 23.58 -28.85
CA ARG A 365 -39.92 23.74 -28.48
C ARG A 365 -40.26 25.21 -28.17
N GLU A 366 -39.35 25.95 -27.54
CA GLU A 366 -39.53 27.39 -27.29
C GLU A 366 -39.54 28.20 -28.59
N LYS A 367 -38.61 27.94 -29.52
CA LYS A 367 -38.63 28.58 -30.85
C LYS A 367 -39.93 28.32 -31.60
N GLU A 368 -40.43 27.10 -31.57
CA GLU A 368 -41.70 26.75 -32.23
C GLU A 368 -42.90 27.47 -31.58
N ARG A 369 -42.92 27.59 -30.24
CA ARG A 369 -43.95 28.37 -29.52
C ARG A 369 -43.90 29.85 -29.88
N VAL A 370 -42.72 30.47 -29.90
CA VAL A 370 -42.54 31.88 -30.28
C VAL A 370 -42.96 32.11 -31.73
N GLN A 371 -42.64 31.18 -32.64
CA GLN A 371 -43.08 31.27 -34.03
C GLN A 371 -44.60 31.17 -34.17
N LYS A 372 -45.24 30.17 -33.52
CA LYS A 372 -46.71 30.04 -33.52
C LYS A 372 -47.41 31.26 -32.93
N GLU A 373 -46.90 31.82 -31.84
CA GLU A 373 -47.46 33.03 -31.25
C GLU A 373 -47.32 34.24 -32.20
N ARG A 374 -46.21 34.34 -32.92
CA ARG A 374 -46.02 35.38 -33.93
C ARG A 374 -46.97 35.22 -35.11
N GLU A 375 -47.11 34.01 -35.66
CA GLU A 375 -48.06 33.70 -36.73
C GLU A 375 -49.51 34.00 -36.31
N ASP A 376 -49.88 33.69 -35.06
CA ASP A 376 -51.19 34.04 -34.49
C ASP A 376 -51.42 35.55 -34.35
N ARG A 377 -50.39 36.31 -33.94
CA ARG A 377 -50.46 37.78 -33.88
C ARG A 377 -50.58 38.40 -35.27
N GLU A 378 -49.79 37.94 -36.24
CA GLU A 378 -49.83 38.40 -37.63
C GLU A 378 -51.20 38.08 -38.27
N ARG A 379 -51.76 36.88 -38.03
CA ARG A 379 -53.12 36.51 -38.46
C ARG A 379 -54.21 37.41 -37.87
N LYS A 380 -54.16 37.68 -36.56
CA LYS A 380 -55.13 38.57 -35.88
C LYS A 380 -55.05 40.00 -36.43
N ALA A 381 -53.85 40.53 -36.62
CA ALA A 381 -53.65 41.86 -37.20
C ALA A 381 -54.15 41.94 -38.66
N ALA A 382 -53.94 40.89 -39.46
CA ALA A 382 -54.48 40.82 -40.82
C ALA A 382 -56.01 40.77 -40.85
N GLU A 383 -56.64 40.00 -39.95
CA GLU A 383 -58.10 39.93 -39.83
C GLU A 383 -58.70 41.27 -39.39
N GLU A 384 -58.09 41.94 -38.41
CA GLU A 384 -58.51 43.26 -37.94
C GLU A 384 -58.40 44.32 -39.05
N ALA A 385 -57.27 44.35 -39.77
CA ALA A 385 -57.08 45.24 -40.93
C ALA A 385 -58.07 44.94 -42.07
N GLN A 386 -58.49 43.69 -42.26
CA GLN A 386 -59.52 43.33 -43.23
C GLN A 386 -60.92 43.81 -42.80
N ARG A 387 -61.27 43.61 -41.52
CA ARG A 387 -62.52 44.14 -40.93
C ARG A 387 -62.58 45.67 -41.00
N GLU A 388 -61.45 46.36 -40.78
CA GLU A 388 -61.37 47.81 -40.92
C GLU A 388 -61.59 48.27 -42.36
N LYS A 389 -60.94 47.63 -43.34
CA LYS A 389 -61.18 47.90 -44.77
C LYS A 389 -62.65 47.71 -45.15
N GLU A 390 -63.28 46.64 -44.67
CA GLU A 390 -64.70 46.37 -44.94
C GLU A 390 -65.62 47.43 -44.30
N ARG A 391 -65.29 47.91 -43.09
CA ARG A 391 -66.01 49.03 -42.45
C ARG A 391 -65.86 50.34 -43.22
N VAL A 392 -64.65 50.69 -43.65
CA VAL A 392 -64.38 51.89 -44.46
C VAL A 392 -65.11 51.81 -45.81
N GLN A 393 -65.14 50.63 -46.44
CA GLN A 393 -65.86 50.43 -47.69
C GLN A 393 -67.39 50.55 -47.50
N LYS A 394 -67.97 49.92 -46.47
CA LYS A 394 -69.40 50.08 -46.13
C LYS A 394 -69.76 51.52 -45.82
N GLU A 395 -68.91 52.25 -45.09
CA GLU A 395 -69.16 53.67 -44.83
C GLU A 395 -69.11 54.52 -46.11
N ARG A 396 -68.21 54.19 -47.04
CA ARG A 396 -68.14 54.84 -48.36
C ARG A 396 -69.37 54.54 -49.21
N GLU A 397 -69.81 53.28 -49.26
CA GLU A 397 -71.02 52.86 -49.97
C GLU A 397 -72.28 53.53 -49.39
N ASP A 398 -72.38 53.67 -48.05
CA ASP A 398 -73.45 54.42 -47.39
C ASP A 398 -73.41 55.92 -47.70
N ARG A 399 -72.21 56.53 -47.79
CA ARG A 399 -72.04 57.93 -48.22
C ARG A 399 -72.42 58.12 -49.68
N GLU A 400 -72.01 57.22 -50.58
CA GLU A 400 -72.36 57.25 -52.00
C GLU A 400 -73.87 57.00 -52.21
N ARG A 401 -74.51 56.11 -51.43
CA ARG A 401 -75.97 55.94 -51.44
C ARG A 401 -76.70 57.20 -50.97
N LYS A 402 -76.24 57.83 -49.87
CA LYS A 402 -76.83 59.09 -49.38
C LYS A 402 -76.68 60.22 -50.39
N ALA A 403 -75.51 60.38 -51.02
CA ALA A 403 -75.29 61.36 -52.07
C ALA A 403 -76.14 61.09 -53.32
N ALA A 404 -76.33 59.83 -53.71
CA ALA A 404 -77.20 59.45 -54.81
C ALA A 404 -78.68 59.72 -54.50
N GLU A 405 -79.13 59.42 -53.27
CA GLU A 405 -80.50 59.71 -52.81
C GLU A 405 -80.75 61.23 -52.73
N GLU A 406 -79.78 62.01 -52.24
CA GLU A 406 -79.86 63.47 -52.18
C GLU A 406 -79.87 64.08 -53.59
N ALA A 407 -79.02 63.62 -54.50
CA ALA A 407 -79.05 64.02 -55.91
C ALA A 407 -80.33 63.57 -56.64
N GLN A 408 -80.95 62.46 -56.24
CA GLN A 408 -82.23 62.01 -56.78
C GLN A 408 -83.39 62.87 -56.24
N ARG A 409 -83.39 63.21 -54.94
CA ARG A 409 -84.31 64.20 -54.35
C ARG A 409 -84.12 65.58 -54.94
N GLU A 410 -82.89 65.98 -55.28
CA GLU A 410 -82.61 67.24 -55.98
C GLU A 410 -83.14 67.21 -57.42
N LYS A 411 -82.92 66.13 -58.17
CA LYS A 411 -83.56 65.94 -59.49
C LYS A 411 -85.08 65.96 -59.41
N GLU A 412 -85.67 65.33 -58.39
CA GLU A 412 -87.12 65.31 -58.18
C GLU A 412 -87.65 66.70 -57.77
N ARG A 413 -86.89 67.48 -56.98
CA ARG A 413 -87.19 68.89 -56.68
C ARG A 413 -87.07 69.76 -57.93
N VAL A 414 -86.01 69.61 -58.72
CA VAL A 414 -85.83 70.33 -59.99
C VAL A 414 -86.94 69.96 -60.98
N GLN A 415 -87.36 68.69 -61.03
CA GLN A 415 -88.45 68.25 -61.89
C GLN A 415 -89.80 68.79 -61.40
N LYS A 416 -90.10 68.75 -60.10
CA LYS A 416 -91.30 69.38 -59.53
C LYS A 416 -91.29 70.90 -59.71
N GLU A 417 -90.14 71.55 -59.58
CA GLU A 417 -89.99 72.98 -59.86
C GLU A 417 -90.11 73.28 -61.37
N ARG A 418 -89.76 72.34 -62.26
CA ARG A 418 -89.94 72.46 -63.71
C ARG A 418 -91.38 72.23 -64.13
N GLU A 419 -92.08 71.25 -63.54
CA GLU A 419 -93.52 71.03 -63.71
C GLU A 419 -94.35 72.18 -63.10
N GLU A 420 -93.92 72.74 -61.97
CA GLU A 420 -94.52 73.94 -61.37
C GLU A 420 -94.22 75.20 -62.19
N ARG A 421 -93.01 75.33 -62.78
CA ARG A 421 -92.71 76.38 -63.77
C ARG A 421 -93.45 76.17 -65.09
N GLU A 422 -93.73 74.95 -65.53
CA GLU A 422 -94.52 74.68 -66.74
C GLU A 422 -96.01 74.96 -66.50
N ARG A 423 -96.55 74.65 -65.31
CA ARG A 423 -97.88 75.14 -64.87
C ARG A 423 -97.92 76.66 -64.78
N LYS A 424 -96.92 77.30 -64.16
CA LYS A 424 -96.84 78.76 -64.05
C LYS A 424 -96.63 79.43 -65.40
N VAL A 425 -95.86 78.87 -66.34
CA VAL A 425 -95.73 79.41 -67.70
C VAL A 425 -97.02 79.26 -68.52
N ALA A 426 -97.83 78.22 -68.28
CA ALA A 426 -99.16 78.09 -68.88
C ALA A 426 -100.18 79.08 -68.29
N GLU A 427 -100.02 79.50 -67.03
CA GLU A 427 -100.91 80.44 -66.32
C GLU A 427 -100.45 81.92 -66.45
N GLU A 428 -99.14 82.16 -66.58
CA GLU A 428 -98.49 83.48 -66.59
C GLU A 428 -98.18 83.98 -68.01
N ALA A 429 -98.39 83.16 -69.05
CA ALA A 429 -98.54 83.61 -70.44
C ALA A 429 -99.78 84.52 -70.64
N GLN A 430 -100.61 84.72 -69.62
CA GLN A 430 -101.76 85.63 -69.64
C GLN A 430 -101.54 86.99 -68.95
N ARG A 431 -100.36 87.27 -68.34
CA ARG A 431 -100.02 88.61 -67.80
C ARG A 431 -98.51 88.80 -67.57
N GLU A 432 -97.84 89.41 -68.55
CA GLU A 432 -96.52 90.01 -68.32
C GLU A 432 -96.56 91.10 -67.21
N LYS A 433 -95.50 91.18 -66.38
CA LYS A 433 -94.57 92.33 -66.33
C LYS A 433 -93.59 92.28 -65.13
N GLY A 434 -92.29 92.33 -65.44
CA GLY A 434 -91.39 93.31 -64.81
C GLY A 434 -90.36 92.88 -63.74
N LYS A 435 -89.09 92.85 -64.16
CA LYS A 435 -87.87 93.36 -63.45
C LYS A 435 -87.42 92.71 -62.11
N GLU A 436 -86.28 92.00 -62.16
CA GLU A 436 -84.98 92.30 -61.49
C GLU A 436 -84.89 93.21 -60.22
N PRO A 437 -83.76 93.21 -59.43
CA PRO A 437 -82.73 92.17 -59.12
C PRO A 437 -82.18 92.25 -57.63
N LYS A 438 -80.98 91.66 -57.34
CA LYS A 438 -80.04 91.90 -56.17
C LYS A 438 -80.43 91.25 -54.80
N LYS A 439 -79.55 90.99 -53.79
CA LYS A 439 -78.06 90.92 -53.64
C LYS A 439 -77.64 90.25 -52.28
N ALA A 440 -76.56 89.44 -52.30
CA ALA A 440 -75.35 89.49 -51.45
C ALA A 440 -75.27 89.17 -49.91
N THR A 441 -74.12 88.57 -49.52
CA THR A 441 -73.27 88.77 -48.28
C THR A 441 -73.70 88.20 -46.90
N LYS A 442 -72.85 87.87 -45.88
CA LYS A 442 -71.36 87.64 -45.71
C LYS A 442 -71.00 87.33 -44.21
N GLY A 443 -69.90 86.60 -43.92
CA GLY A 443 -69.26 86.41 -42.57
C GLY A 443 -69.97 85.37 -41.67
N GLY A 444 -69.42 84.74 -40.61
CA GLY A 444 -68.15 84.77 -39.85
C GLY A 444 -68.40 84.06 -38.47
N ASP A 445 -67.47 83.69 -37.57
CA ASP A 445 -66.00 83.57 -37.47
C ASP A 445 -65.66 82.74 -36.16
N ASN A 446 -64.38 82.58 -35.74
CA ASN A 446 -63.91 82.10 -34.40
C ASN A 446 -64.09 80.59 -34.01
N SER A 447 -63.39 79.95 -33.04
CA SER A 447 -62.11 80.20 -32.32
C SER A 447 -61.72 79.03 -31.35
N ASN A 448 -60.42 78.91 -30.98
CA ASN A 448 -59.85 78.36 -29.71
C ASN A 448 -59.91 76.85 -29.35
N GLY A 449 -58.93 76.40 -28.53
CA GLY A 449 -58.82 75.03 -27.93
C GLY A 449 -58.21 75.03 -26.51
N PRO A 450 -58.07 73.85 -25.85
CA PRO A 450 -56.98 73.52 -24.88
C PRO A 450 -56.56 72.00 -24.88
N GLY A 451 -55.58 71.48 -24.11
CA GLY A 451 -54.49 72.09 -23.32
C GLY A 451 -53.82 71.20 -22.21
N LEU A 452 -52.70 70.52 -22.52
CA LEU A 452 -51.44 70.40 -21.71
C LEU A 452 -51.42 69.84 -20.24
N VAL A 453 -50.72 68.70 -19.96
CA VAL A 453 -50.07 68.30 -18.65
C VAL A 453 -48.98 67.21 -18.91
N HIS A 454 -47.64 67.44 -18.76
CA HIS A 454 -46.67 67.05 -17.68
C HIS A 454 -46.57 65.53 -17.29
N SER A 455 -45.45 64.89 -16.89
CA SER A 455 -44.12 65.22 -16.26
C SER A 455 -43.11 64.08 -16.57
N HIS A 456 -41.82 64.24 -16.98
CA HIS A 456 -40.58 64.67 -16.29
C HIS A 456 -39.90 63.69 -15.28
N LEU A 457 -38.56 63.55 -15.43
CA LEU A 457 -37.49 63.03 -14.53
C LEU A 457 -37.40 61.53 -14.14
N LEU A 458 -36.33 60.85 -14.58
CA LEU A 458 -35.24 60.40 -13.68
C LEU A 458 -33.97 59.95 -14.45
N LEU A 459 -32.80 60.36 -13.94
CA LEU A 459 -31.48 60.22 -14.55
C LEU A 459 -30.52 59.64 -13.48
N VAL A 460 -30.24 58.32 -13.50
CA VAL A 460 -29.16 57.65 -12.75
C VAL A 460 -28.75 56.42 -13.58
N LEU A 461 -27.61 56.41 -14.29
CA LEU A 461 -26.24 56.08 -13.85
C LEU A 461 -26.00 54.64 -13.37
N LEU A 462 -24.88 54.08 -13.86
CA LEU A 462 -24.12 52.92 -13.35
C LEU A 462 -24.72 51.51 -13.50
N CYS A 463 -24.22 50.76 -14.49
CA CYS A 463 -23.61 49.42 -14.30
C CYS A 463 -22.94 48.91 -15.59
N VAL A 464 -21.88 49.62 -16.02
CA VAL A 464 -20.80 49.03 -16.82
C VAL A 464 -19.58 48.92 -15.88
N LEU A 465 -18.73 47.91 -16.10
CA LEU A 465 -17.57 47.51 -15.29
C LEU A 465 -17.89 46.86 -13.92
N GLY A 466 -17.56 45.58 -13.80
CA GLY A 466 -17.63 44.88 -12.51
C GLY A 466 -17.47 43.36 -12.54
N CYS A 467 -16.51 42.81 -13.30
CA CYS A 467 -15.96 41.45 -13.03
C CYS A 467 -14.67 41.15 -13.83
N THR A 468 -13.66 42.02 -13.72
CA THR A 468 -12.26 41.64 -13.90
C THR A 468 -11.51 41.94 -12.61
N LEU A 469 -11.37 40.93 -11.76
CA LEU A 469 -10.40 40.95 -10.67
C LEU A 469 -9.68 39.60 -10.62
N VAL A 470 -8.35 39.67 -10.63
CA VAL A 470 -7.46 38.55 -10.35
C VAL A 470 -6.96 38.71 -8.92
N TYR A 471 -7.26 37.75 -8.05
CA TYR A 471 -6.30 37.15 -7.12
C TYR A 471 -6.87 35.86 -6.51
#